data_AF-A0AAN7USL8-F1
#
_entry.id   AF-A0AAN7USL8-F1
#
_cell.length_a   1.000
_cell.length_b   1.000
_cell.length_c   1.000
_cell.angle_alpha   90.00
_cell.angle_beta   90.00
_cell.angle_gamma   90.00
#
_symmetry.space_group_name_H-M   'P 1'
#
loop_
_entity.id
_entity.type
_entity.pdbx_description
1 polymer ?
#
loop_
_entity_poly.entity_id
_entity_poly.type
_entity_poly.pdbx_seq_one_letter_code
_entity_poly.pdbx_strand_id
1 'polypeptide(L)'
;MDVHLLVYDLSGGLARQMSMGMLGFQLDAIYHTSIELEGVEYVYDGGINSIRPGSSHLGRPLERILLGKTELPLEVIVEYLDSLREIYTPQAYDLFRHNCNNFSNDFSTFMLGKGIPEHIANMPQAVLDSPFGRMLQPQLEQMVQQRKAQQGGLLGIQNNQHQVNGSASSPSTAVVEVPNLRALNAALERATNKSAIIFFTSATCPPCKALYPLYNELAAEYGEKVALIKVDISRASDVAQQYIVTATPTFMSFVHGKQQEHWAGADAARLRGTVKLLASMAAGFSHPHRLLHLPRLSNPDSKPVLFTKVPPLPKLLSKLGPTANDAAIQGMKHFIEARSGEGPAMATLPNLPAFSNFVVTALADLPRELLFTVVDIFRCGLIDPRLSGYYAEEHDHKTIVTLLEAVNGDPQTPYALRLVTLQMACNLFSSPLFPEQVLGQATLRTAITQLISSSFLDDSHNNIRVAAASLLYNVAHENSRERQRSKEGLPEEDQIELAASVLEAISQEQSSNEALHGMLLALGLLAYCIPVEGELIDLLRTMDAQGTILAKKKAFPNEPLVTEIGAELLGKGLVRR
;
A
#
# COMPACT_ATOMS: atom_id res chain seq x y z
N MET A 1 9.10 14.84 0.91
CA MET A 1 8.25 15.73 1.72
C MET A 1 8.90 15.90 3.09
N ASP A 2 8.89 17.12 3.65
CA ASP A 2 9.51 17.36 4.96
C ASP A 2 8.54 16.97 6.09
N VAL A 3 8.98 16.08 6.99
CA VAL A 3 8.19 15.59 8.13
C VAL A 3 8.59 16.37 9.39
N HIS A 4 7.63 17.06 9.99
CA HIS A 4 7.86 17.83 11.20
C HIS A 4 7.04 17.28 12.38
N LEU A 5 7.63 17.29 13.57
CA LEU A 5 6.95 17.06 14.84
C LEU A 5 6.57 18.40 15.43
N LEU A 6 5.28 18.59 15.71
CA LEU A 6 4.78 19.74 16.45
C LEU A 6 4.62 19.33 17.91
N VAL A 7 5.25 20.10 18.79
CA VAL A 7 5.25 19.84 20.24
C VAL A 7 4.47 20.94 20.93
N TYR A 8 3.52 20.56 21.77
CA TYR A 8 2.68 21.45 22.56
C TYR A 8 2.84 21.14 24.05
N ASP A 9 2.78 22.18 24.89
CA ASP A 9 2.74 22.03 26.34
C ASP A 9 1.31 22.20 26.87
N LEU A 10 0.70 21.09 27.28
CA LEU A 10 -0.65 21.10 27.86
C LEU A 10 -0.70 21.76 29.24
N SER A 11 0.44 21.96 29.90
CA SER A 11 0.52 22.55 31.23
C SER A 11 0.63 24.08 31.22
N GLY A 12 0.93 24.70 30.07
CA GLY A 12 1.15 26.14 29.96
C GLY A 12 2.31 26.65 30.84
N GLY A 13 3.35 25.85 31.04
CA GLY A 13 4.53 26.14 31.86
C GLY A 13 4.43 25.71 33.33
N LEU A 14 3.27 25.21 33.78
CA LEU A 14 3.09 24.74 35.16
C LEU A 14 3.93 23.50 35.47
N ALA A 15 4.10 22.59 34.51
CA ALA A 15 4.90 21.39 34.70
C ALA A 15 6.34 21.76 35.07
N ARG A 16 6.95 22.70 34.34
CA ARG A 16 8.30 23.20 34.61
C ARG A 16 8.47 23.75 36.03
N GLN A 17 7.44 24.38 36.58
CA GLN A 17 7.51 25.00 37.91
C GLN A 17 7.28 24.00 39.06
N MET A 18 6.48 22.96 38.83
CA MET A 18 5.95 22.12 39.90
C MET A 18 6.47 20.68 39.90
N SER A 19 6.98 20.18 38.77
CA SER A 19 7.30 18.75 38.61
C SER A 19 8.35 18.26 39.61
N MET A 20 9.40 19.04 39.89
CA MET A 20 10.46 18.65 40.82
C MET A 20 9.93 18.40 42.23
N GLY A 21 8.99 19.23 42.68
CA GLY A 21 8.38 19.09 44.01
C GLY A 21 7.35 17.96 44.09
N MET A 22 6.73 17.59 42.97
CA MET A 22 5.62 16.61 42.93
C MET A 22 6.07 15.21 42.51
N LEU A 23 6.83 15.11 41.42
CA LEU A 23 7.25 13.84 40.81
C LEU A 23 8.65 13.41 41.27
N GLY A 24 9.43 14.32 41.87
CA GLY A 24 10.82 14.07 42.27
C GLY A 24 11.83 14.17 41.12
N PHE A 25 11.38 14.61 39.94
CA PHE A 25 12.24 14.90 38.79
C PHE A 25 11.71 16.07 37.96
N GLN A 26 12.57 16.67 37.16
CA GLN A 26 12.26 17.86 36.36
C GLN A 26 11.61 17.43 35.05
N LEU A 27 10.44 17.99 34.75
CA LEU A 27 9.65 17.77 33.56
C LEU A 27 9.27 19.14 33.01
N ASP A 28 9.78 19.49 31.84
CA ASP A 28 9.68 20.86 31.31
C ASP A 28 8.29 21.19 30.76
N ALA A 29 7.54 20.19 30.29
CA ALA A 29 6.20 20.36 29.74
C ALA A 29 5.42 19.04 29.76
N ILE A 30 4.08 19.12 29.80
CA ILE A 30 3.23 17.95 29.50
C ILE A 30 3.09 17.89 27.98
N TYR A 31 3.94 17.09 27.36
CA TYR A 31 4.05 17.01 25.91
C TYR A 31 2.82 16.38 25.26
N HIS A 32 2.18 17.16 24.39
CA HIS A 32 1.28 16.68 23.35
C HIS A 32 1.97 16.85 22.00
N THR A 33 1.86 15.86 21.13
CA THR A 33 2.49 15.90 19.81
C THR A 33 1.54 15.60 18.67
N SER A 34 1.88 16.16 17.51
CA SER A 34 1.26 15.89 16.22
C SER A 34 2.31 15.93 15.12
N ILE A 35 1.98 15.34 13.97
CA ILE A 35 2.88 15.30 12.80
C ILE A 35 2.38 16.25 11.74
N GLU A 36 3.25 17.15 11.28
CA GLU A 36 3.00 18.03 10.14
C GLU A 36 3.67 17.49 8.88
N LEU A 37 2.89 17.33 7.82
CA LEU A 37 3.32 16.93 6.49
C LEU A 37 2.58 17.76 5.44
N GLU A 38 3.30 18.37 4.51
CA GLU A 38 2.72 19.17 3.40
C GLU A 38 1.69 20.22 3.86
N GLY A 39 1.90 20.82 5.03
CA GLY A 39 1.01 21.84 5.60
C GLY A 39 -0.28 21.31 6.23
N VAL A 40 -0.40 19.99 6.42
CA VAL A 40 -1.47 19.33 7.17
C VAL A 40 -0.90 18.78 8.49
N GLU A 41 -1.58 19.05 9.59
CA GLU A 41 -1.28 18.52 10.91
C GLU A 41 -2.18 17.31 11.21
N TYR A 42 -1.55 16.16 11.45
CA TYR A 42 -2.20 14.92 11.83
C TYR A 42 -2.04 14.70 13.33
N VAL A 43 -3.16 14.57 14.04
CA VAL A 43 -3.19 14.46 15.49
C VAL A 43 -4.17 13.39 15.93
N TYR A 44 -3.77 12.61 16.93
CA TYR A 44 -4.64 11.65 17.57
C TYR A 44 -5.30 12.25 18.81
N ASP A 45 -6.60 12.52 18.71
CA ASP A 45 -7.44 13.03 19.80
C ASP A 45 -8.87 12.52 19.64
N GLY A 46 -9.22 11.43 20.32
CA GLY A 46 -10.52 10.77 20.11
C GLY A 46 -10.68 10.14 18.71
N GLY A 47 -9.56 9.83 18.05
CA GLY A 47 -9.49 9.42 16.65
C GLY A 47 -8.39 10.19 15.92
N ILE A 48 -8.00 9.74 14.73
CA ILE A 48 -7.03 10.46 13.89
C ILE A 48 -7.75 11.62 13.19
N ASN A 49 -7.37 12.84 13.56
CA ASN A 49 -7.87 14.08 12.97
C ASN A 49 -6.81 14.72 12.07
N SER A 50 -7.28 15.37 11.01
CA SER A 50 -6.46 16.17 10.10
C SER A 50 -6.89 17.62 10.19
N ILE A 51 -5.98 18.49 10.64
CA ILE A 51 -6.23 19.91 10.85
C ILE A 51 -5.13 20.75 10.19
N ARG A 52 -5.33 22.07 10.15
CA ARG A 52 -4.26 22.99 9.75
C ARG A 52 -3.32 23.22 10.95
N PRO A 53 -1.99 23.24 10.75
CA PRO A 53 -1.02 23.53 11.81
C PRO A 53 -1.41 24.74 12.66
N GLY A 54 -1.58 24.53 13.96
CA GLY A 54 -1.91 25.58 14.93
C GLY A 54 -3.33 26.16 14.82
N SER A 55 -4.24 25.47 14.13
CA SER A 55 -5.67 25.83 14.07
C SER A 55 -6.50 25.23 15.22
N SER A 56 -5.90 24.36 16.04
CA SER A 56 -6.54 23.84 17.25
C SER A 56 -6.60 24.91 18.34
N HIS A 57 -7.43 24.66 19.36
CA HIS A 57 -7.53 25.52 20.55
C HIS A 57 -6.22 25.55 21.38
N LEU A 58 -5.26 24.65 21.11
CA LEU A 58 -3.93 24.64 21.72
C LEU A 58 -3.06 25.80 21.21
N GLY A 59 -3.44 26.44 20.10
CA GLY A 59 -2.72 27.58 19.54
C GLY A 59 -1.44 27.16 18.81
N ARG A 60 -0.37 27.94 18.97
CA ARG A 60 0.90 27.68 18.28
C ARG A 60 1.73 26.64 19.03
N PRO A 61 2.41 25.73 18.31
CA PRO A 61 3.30 24.76 18.94
C PRO A 61 4.44 25.47 19.67
N LEU A 62 4.83 24.88 20.81
CA LEU A 62 5.99 25.28 21.59
C LEU A 62 7.27 25.09 20.76
N GLU A 63 7.36 23.97 20.06
CA GLU A 63 8.49 23.61 19.21
C GLU A 63 8.02 22.94 17.92
N ARG A 64 8.72 23.24 16.82
CA ARG A 64 8.54 22.59 15.52
C ARG A 64 9.86 21.93 15.14
N ILE A 65 9.93 20.62 15.32
CA ILE A 65 11.15 19.84 15.13
C ILE A 65 11.12 19.19 13.75
N LEU A 66 12.12 19.45 12.91
CA LEU A 66 12.29 18.68 11.66
C LEU A 66 12.79 17.28 12.01
N LEU A 67 11.94 16.27 11.84
CA LEU A 67 12.33 14.88 12.06
C LEU A 67 13.16 14.36 10.88
N GLY A 68 12.78 14.71 9.65
CA GLY A 68 13.49 14.28 8.45
C GLY A 68 12.71 14.56 7.17
N LYS A 69 13.13 13.92 6.08
CA LYS A 69 12.43 13.94 4.79
C LYS A 69 11.99 12.53 4.44
N THR A 70 10.73 12.38 4.05
CA THR A 70 10.21 11.13 3.50
C THR A 70 10.15 11.21 1.98
N GLU A 71 10.46 10.11 1.30
CA GLU A 71 10.33 9.96 -0.15
C GLU A 71 9.06 9.17 -0.53
N LEU A 72 8.31 8.67 0.45
CA LEU A 72 7.09 7.91 0.24
C LEU A 72 6.03 8.74 -0.51
N PRO A 73 5.31 8.18 -1.50
CA PRO A 73 4.19 8.86 -2.14
C PRO A 73 3.07 9.18 -1.14
N LEU A 74 2.36 10.31 -1.34
CA LEU A 74 1.26 10.72 -0.46
C LEU A 74 0.13 9.68 -0.40
N GLU A 75 -0.13 8.96 -1.50
CA GLU A 75 -1.11 7.87 -1.55
C GLU A 75 -0.81 6.77 -0.52
N VAL A 76 0.46 6.35 -0.44
CA VAL A 76 0.94 5.31 0.49
C VAL A 76 0.81 5.77 1.94
N ILE A 77 1.12 7.04 2.21
CA ILE A 77 0.97 7.64 3.53
C ILE A 77 -0.51 7.67 3.96
N VAL A 78 -1.42 8.00 3.04
CA VAL A 78 -2.87 8.00 3.32
C VAL A 78 -3.38 6.58 3.54
N GLU A 79 -2.99 5.60 2.73
CA GLU A 79 -3.35 4.18 2.92
C GLU A 79 -2.87 3.66 4.29
N TYR A 80 -1.66 4.04 4.71
CA TYR A 80 -1.18 3.68 6.04
C TYR A 80 -1.95 4.40 7.15
N LEU A 81 -2.26 5.69 6.97
CA LEU A 81 -3.09 6.43 7.92
C LEU A 81 -4.47 5.78 8.08
N ASP A 82 -5.05 5.26 7.01
CA ASP A 82 -6.30 4.49 7.05
C ASP A 82 -6.14 3.19 7.86
N SER A 83 -5.03 2.47 7.69
CA SER A 83 -4.72 1.30 8.52
C SER A 83 -4.58 1.68 10.00
N LEU A 84 -3.98 2.84 10.30
CA LEU A 84 -3.86 3.35 11.66
C LEU A 84 -5.21 3.78 12.24
N ARG A 85 -6.19 4.20 11.43
CA ARG A 85 -7.54 4.55 11.93
C ARG A 85 -8.26 3.36 12.57
N GLU A 86 -7.95 2.13 12.15
CA GLU A 86 -8.48 0.92 12.78
C GLU A 86 -7.86 0.65 14.16
N ILE A 87 -6.65 1.18 14.40
CA ILE A 87 -5.89 1.02 15.65
C ILE A 87 -6.19 2.20 16.60
N TYR A 88 -6.03 3.42 16.11
CA TYR A 88 -6.19 4.69 16.82
C TYR A 88 -7.66 5.15 16.83
N THR A 89 -8.49 4.36 17.51
CA THR A 89 -9.92 4.65 17.69
C THR A 89 -10.18 5.45 18.96
N PRO A 90 -11.28 6.25 19.04
CA PRO A 90 -11.65 6.95 20.27
C PRO A 90 -11.73 6.05 21.51
N GLN A 91 -12.20 4.82 21.33
CA GLN A 91 -12.33 3.82 22.38
C GLN A 91 -10.97 3.37 22.89
N ALA A 92 -9.99 3.23 22.01
CA ALA A 92 -8.69 2.69 22.33
C ALA A 92 -7.67 3.71 22.86
N TYR A 93 -8.05 4.99 23.00
CA TYR A 93 -7.16 6.01 23.56
C TYR A 93 -6.84 5.74 25.04
N ASP A 94 -5.57 5.73 25.40
CA ASP A 94 -5.08 5.58 26.78
C ASP A 94 -4.02 6.66 27.06
N LEU A 95 -4.15 7.37 28.18
CA LEU A 95 -3.26 8.51 28.49
C LEU A 95 -1.78 8.10 28.59
N PHE A 96 -1.50 6.89 29.05
CA PHE A 96 -0.14 6.44 29.33
C PHE A 96 0.43 5.52 28.25
N ARG A 97 -0.40 4.66 27.67
CA ARG A 97 0.03 3.56 26.79
C ARG A 97 -0.35 3.75 25.33
N HIS A 98 -1.36 4.58 25.03
CA HIS A 98 -1.87 4.74 23.67
C HIS A 98 -2.45 6.14 23.45
N ASN A 99 -1.56 7.13 23.39
CA ASN A 99 -1.88 8.55 23.28
C ASN A 99 -1.31 9.17 21.98
N CYS A 100 -1.44 10.49 21.86
CA CYS A 100 -0.93 11.30 20.75
C CYS A 100 0.58 11.13 20.47
N ASN A 101 1.40 10.85 21.49
CA ASN A 101 2.83 10.64 21.35
C ASN A 101 3.10 9.26 20.76
N ASN A 102 2.34 8.22 21.14
CA ASN A 102 2.42 6.91 20.50
C ASN A 102 2.03 7.01 19.02
N PHE A 103 0.94 7.72 18.69
CA PHE A 103 0.54 7.97 17.31
C PHE A 103 1.65 8.67 16.52
N SER A 104 2.18 9.78 17.04
CA SER A 104 3.23 10.54 16.37
C SER A 104 4.51 9.70 16.22
N ASN A 105 4.82 8.85 17.19
CA ASN A 105 5.94 7.90 17.12
C ASN A 105 5.74 6.85 16.02
N ASP A 106 4.61 6.17 16.00
CA ASP A 106 4.33 5.10 15.03
C ASP A 106 4.25 5.67 13.61
N PHE A 107 3.61 6.84 13.45
CA PHE A 107 3.49 7.51 12.16
C PHE A 107 4.82 8.10 11.64
N SER A 108 5.66 8.66 12.52
CA SER A 108 7.01 9.10 12.11
C SER A 108 7.95 7.94 11.83
N THR A 109 7.86 6.85 12.60
CA THR A 109 8.63 5.62 12.37
C THR A 109 8.32 5.03 11.00
N PHE A 110 7.05 5.04 10.60
CA PHE A 110 6.62 4.59 9.26
C PHE A 110 7.17 5.43 8.11
N MET A 111 7.38 6.74 8.30
CA MET A 111 7.77 7.63 7.20
C MET A 111 9.29 7.81 7.07
N LEU A 112 10.03 7.55 8.15
CA LEU A 112 11.42 7.93 8.32
C LEU A 112 12.31 6.81 8.88
N GLY A 113 11.77 5.63 9.19
CA GLY A 113 12.44 4.57 9.92
C GLY A 113 12.86 4.91 11.37
N LYS A 114 12.43 6.07 11.90
CA LYS A 114 12.79 6.56 13.24
C LYS A 114 11.63 7.28 13.91
N GLY A 115 11.50 7.06 15.22
CA GLY A 115 10.45 7.65 16.05
C GLY A 115 10.73 9.08 16.51
N ILE A 116 9.92 9.54 17.45
CA ILE A 116 10.05 10.88 18.07
C ILE A 116 11.13 10.88 19.19
N PRO A 117 11.59 12.06 19.66
CA PRO A 117 12.59 12.13 20.73
C PRO A 117 12.20 11.34 21.99
N GLU A 118 13.15 10.56 22.53
CA GLU A 118 12.90 9.61 23.63
C GLU A 118 12.32 10.27 24.89
N HIS A 119 12.73 11.50 25.21
CA HIS A 119 12.22 12.23 26.37
C HIS A 119 10.71 12.56 26.26
N ILE A 120 10.16 12.63 25.04
CA ILE A 120 8.72 12.80 24.79
C ILE A 120 8.01 11.45 24.82
N ALA A 121 8.56 10.45 24.10
CA ALA A 121 7.97 9.12 24.01
C ALA A 121 7.87 8.43 25.38
N ASN A 122 8.90 8.56 26.22
CA ASN A 122 8.99 7.91 27.53
C ASN A 122 8.37 8.73 28.67
N MET A 123 7.85 9.93 28.40
CA MET A 123 7.29 10.82 29.42
C MET A 123 6.19 10.14 30.27
N PRO A 124 5.20 9.44 29.68
CA PRO A 124 4.15 8.82 30.47
C PRO A 124 4.68 7.72 31.41
N GLN A 125 5.66 6.93 30.95
CA GLN A 125 6.29 5.91 31.77
C GLN A 125 7.09 6.54 32.92
N ALA A 126 7.85 7.61 32.66
CA ALA A 126 8.58 8.34 33.69
C ALA A 126 7.66 8.91 34.79
N VAL A 127 6.46 9.35 34.43
CA VAL A 127 5.44 9.78 35.40
C VAL A 127 4.95 8.58 36.22
N LEU A 128 4.63 7.45 35.60
CA LEU A 128 4.19 6.23 36.29
C LEU A 128 5.25 5.61 37.21
N ASP A 129 6.53 5.83 36.92
CA ASP A 129 7.62 5.35 37.77
C ASP A 129 7.73 6.15 39.08
N SER A 130 7.18 7.37 39.13
CA SER A 130 7.15 8.19 40.34
C SER A 130 6.07 7.74 41.35
N PRO A 131 6.34 7.80 42.66
CA PRO A 131 5.34 7.47 43.70
C PRO A 131 4.06 8.29 43.58
N PHE A 132 4.19 9.57 43.23
CA PHE A 132 3.07 10.49 43.07
C PHE A 132 2.25 10.18 41.80
N GLY A 133 2.90 9.84 40.69
CA GLY A 133 2.22 9.44 39.45
C GLY A 133 1.39 8.16 39.63
N ARG A 134 1.91 7.15 40.34
CA ARG A 134 1.13 5.95 40.70
C ARG A 134 -0.09 6.25 41.55
N MET A 135 0.01 7.24 42.44
CA MET A 135 -1.09 7.65 43.30
C MET A 135 -2.20 8.36 42.50
N LEU A 136 -1.85 9.17 41.50
CA LEU A 136 -2.81 9.93 40.68
C LEU A 136 -3.35 9.16 39.47
N GLN A 137 -2.70 8.07 39.06
CA GLN A 137 -3.10 7.27 37.91
C GLN A 137 -4.62 7.01 37.82
N PRO A 138 -5.30 6.47 38.85
CA PRO A 138 -6.74 6.17 38.76
C PRO A 138 -7.61 7.44 38.63
N GLN A 139 -7.19 8.57 39.22
CA GLN A 139 -7.91 9.85 39.07
C GLN A 139 -7.74 10.43 37.66
N LEU A 140 -6.54 10.33 37.08
CA LEU A 140 -6.26 10.81 35.72
C LEU A 140 -7.02 9.99 34.68
N GLU A 141 -7.02 8.67 34.81
CA GLU A 141 -7.79 7.76 33.95
C GLU A 141 -9.29 8.06 34.03
N GLN A 142 -9.83 8.28 35.23
CA GLN A 142 -11.24 8.65 35.41
C GLN A 142 -11.57 10.02 34.77
N MET A 143 -10.66 10.99 34.88
CA MET A 143 -10.83 12.32 34.26
C MET A 143 -10.83 12.23 32.73
N VAL A 144 -9.94 11.41 32.16
CA VAL A 144 -9.88 11.14 30.71
C VAL A 144 -11.18 10.50 30.24
N GLN A 145 -11.69 9.50 30.97
CA GLN A 145 -12.93 8.82 30.62
C GLN A 145 -14.15 9.76 30.66
N GLN A 146 -14.21 10.67 31.63
CA GLN A 146 -15.26 11.69 31.70
C GLN A 146 -15.19 12.69 30.55
N ARG A 147 -13.99 13.17 30.18
CA ARG A 147 -13.84 14.10 29.05
C ARG A 147 -14.18 13.46 27.71
N LYS A 148 -13.74 12.22 27.47
CA LYS A 148 -14.09 11.45 26.27
C LYS A 148 -15.60 11.36 26.06
N ALA A 149 -16.36 11.11 27.13
CA ALA A 149 -17.81 11.00 27.08
C ALA A 149 -18.52 12.34 26.74
N GLN A 150 -17.88 13.48 26.98
CA GLN A 150 -18.46 14.81 26.77
C GLN A 150 -18.04 15.48 25.46
N GLN A 151 -16.81 15.25 24.97
CA GLN A 151 -16.22 16.04 23.86
C GLN A 151 -15.77 15.21 22.65
N GLY A 152 -15.93 13.88 22.66
CA GLY A 152 -15.51 13.02 21.54
C GLY A 152 -13.99 12.83 21.40
N GLY A 153 -13.20 13.37 22.35
CA GLY A 153 -11.73 13.30 22.44
C GLY A 153 -11.25 13.84 23.80
N LEU A 154 -9.94 13.82 24.08
CA LEU A 154 -9.35 14.38 25.31
C LEU A 154 -9.22 15.91 25.25
N LEU A 155 -8.90 16.43 24.08
CA LEU A 155 -8.66 17.86 23.83
C LEU A 155 -9.85 18.48 23.06
N GLY A 156 -10.69 17.68 22.42
CA GLY A 156 -11.84 18.19 21.65
C GLY A 156 -11.42 18.79 20.30
N ILE A 157 -10.30 18.31 19.75
CA ILE A 157 -9.86 18.65 18.40
C ILE A 157 -10.79 17.93 17.42
N GLN A 158 -11.65 18.70 16.74
CA GLN A 158 -12.55 18.15 15.72
C GLN A 158 -11.94 18.32 14.33
N ASN A 159 -12.21 17.36 13.45
CA ASN A 159 -11.94 17.50 12.03
C ASN A 159 -12.60 18.78 11.50
N ASN A 160 -11.78 19.77 11.17
CA ASN A 160 -12.20 20.86 10.29
C ASN A 160 -12.20 20.32 8.86
N GLN A 161 -13.08 19.35 8.58
CA GLN A 161 -13.52 19.10 7.23
C GLN A 161 -14.33 20.32 6.81
N HIS A 162 -13.65 21.31 6.24
CA HIS A 162 -14.25 21.96 5.08
C HIS A 162 -14.67 20.82 4.16
N GLN A 163 -15.93 20.86 3.73
CA GLN A 163 -16.38 20.11 2.57
C GLN A 163 -15.28 20.18 1.52
N VAL A 164 -14.60 19.06 1.33
CA VAL A 164 -13.79 18.83 0.14
C VAL A 164 -14.82 18.65 -0.98
N ASN A 165 -15.36 19.78 -1.46
CA ASN A 165 -15.76 19.82 -2.86
C ASN A 165 -14.48 19.48 -3.62
N GLY A 166 -14.50 18.28 -4.22
CA GLY A 166 -13.33 17.63 -4.80
C GLY A 166 -12.46 18.57 -5.61
N SER A 167 -11.34 18.99 -5.01
CA SER A 167 -10.11 19.17 -5.75
C SER A 167 -9.24 17.98 -5.40
N ALA A 168 -9.52 16.86 -6.06
CA ALA A 168 -8.55 15.78 -6.18
C ALA A 168 -7.29 16.42 -6.78
N SER A 169 -6.22 16.51 -6.00
CA SER A 169 -4.88 16.66 -6.55
C SER A 169 -4.51 15.30 -7.13
N SER A 170 -5.12 14.98 -8.27
CA SER A 170 -4.61 14.01 -9.22
C SER A 170 -3.20 14.46 -9.64
N PRO A 171 -2.28 13.54 -9.99
CA PRO A 171 -1.04 13.94 -10.65
C PRO A 171 -1.43 14.81 -11.85
N SER A 172 -0.93 16.04 -11.89
CA SER A 172 -1.32 16.98 -12.94
C SER A 172 -0.82 16.46 -14.27
N THR A 173 -1.66 15.75 -15.03
CA THR A 173 -1.47 15.54 -16.45
C THR A 173 -1.71 16.90 -17.11
N ALA A 174 -0.69 17.76 -17.08
CA ALA A 174 -0.74 19.10 -17.63
C ALA A 174 -0.98 19.05 -19.14
N VAL A 175 -1.60 20.10 -19.66
CA VAL A 175 -1.75 20.30 -21.11
C VAL A 175 -0.37 20.18 -21.79
N VAL A 176 -0.28 19.30 -22.78
CA VAL A 176 0.96 19.07 -23.51
C VAL A 176 1.16 20.20 -24.53
N GLU A 177 2.03 21.15 -24.21
CA GLU A 177 2.41 22.19 -25.16
C GLU A 177 3.47 21.66 -26.13
N VAL A 178 3.22 21.79 -27.43
CA VAL A 178 4.16 21.34 -28.47
C VAL A 178 4.62 22.51 -29.34
N PRO A 179 5.95 22.70 -29.53
CA PRO A 179 6.49 23.86 -30.23
C PRO A 179 6.60 23.70 -31.76
N ASN A 180 6.50 22.48 -32.29
CA ASN A 180 6.70 22.17 -33.71
C ASN A 180 6.09 20.83 -34.08
N LEU A 181 6.13 20.50 -35.37
CA LEU A 181 5.53 19.30 -35.93
C LEU A 181 6.14 17.99 -35.39
N ARG A 182 7.46 17.95 -35.19
CA ARG A 182 8.13 16.76 -34.64
C ARG A 182 7.63 16.44 -33.23
N ALA A 183 7.53 17.46 -32.38
CA ALA A 183 7.01 17.31 -31.01
C ALA A 183 5.53 16.92 -31.00
N LEU A 184 4.74 17.45 -31.94
CA LEU A 184 3.34 17.06 -32.10
C LEU A 184 3.19 15.59 -32.50
N ASN A 185 3.97 15.12 -33.48
CA ASN A 185 3.95 13.72 -33.90
C ASN A 185 4.34 12.78 -32.75
N ALA A 186 5.40 13.11 -32.01
CA ALA A 186 5.79 12.33 -30.82
C ALA A 186 4.73 12.35 -29.71
N ALA A 187 3.97 13.44 -29.55
CA ALA A 187 2.85 13.50 -28.60
C ALA A 187 1.67 12.62 -29.06
N LEU A 188 1.35 12.62 -30.35
CA LEU A 188 0.32 11.76 -30.93
C LEU A 188 0.70 10.28 -30.90
N GLU A 189 1.97 9.94 -31.16
CA GLU A 189 2.50 8.58 -31.06
C GLU A 189 2.39 8.03 -29.63
N ARG A 190 2.77 8.83 -28.62
CA ARG A 190 2.56 8.47 -27.20
C ARG A 190 1.08 8.33 -26.84
N ALA A 191 0.20 9.00 -27.57
CA ALA A 191 -1.24 8.93 -27.39
C ALA A 191 -1.91 7.85 -28.27
N THR A 192 -1.18 6.97 -28.96
CA THR A 192 -1.77 5.95 -29.87
C THR A 192 -2.70 4.97 -29.13
N ASN A 193 -2.37 4.67 -27.86
CA ASN A 193 -3.17 3.83 -26.96
C ASN A 193 -4.21 4.65 -26.15
N LYS A 194 -4.44 5.92 -26.50
CA LYS A 194 -5.40 6.84 -25.89
C LYS A 194 -6.18 7.58 -26.99
N SER A 195 -7.19 8.36 -26.58
CA SER A 195 -7.73 9.40 -27.47
C SER A 195 -6.92 10.68 -27.30
N ALA A 196 -6.91 11.55 -28.30
CA ALA A 196 -6.26 12.86 -28.18
C ALA A 196 -7.17 13.97 -28.72
N ILE A 197 -6.98 15.18 -28.20
CA ILE A 197 -7.55 16.39 -28.75
C ILE A 197 -6.46 17.46 -28.81
N ILE A 198 -6.36 18.11 -29.97
CA ILE A 198 -5.43 19.20 -30.21
C ILE A 198 -6.20 20.51 -30.19
N PHE A 199 -5.71 21.47 -29.42
CA PHE A 199 -6.16 22.85 -29.43
C PHE A 199 -5.13 23.74 -30.14
N PHE A 200 -5.46 24.14 -31.36
CA PHE A 200 -4.71 25.14 -32.12
C PHE A 200 -5.15 26.55 -31.69
N THR A 201 -4.19 27.31 -31.15
CA THR A 201 -4.41 28.60 -30.50
C THR A 201 -3.40 29.65 -30.98
N SER A 202 -3.58 30.89 -30.53
CA SER A 202 -2.60 31.97 -30.66
C SER A 202 -2.64 32.88 -29.43
N ALA A 203 -1.47 33.38 -28.99
CA ALA A 203 -1.37 34.34 -27.89
C ALA A 203 -2.17 35.65 -28.09
N THR A 204 -2.46 36.01 -29.34
CA THR A 204 -3.21 37.23 -29.70
C THR A 204 -4.70 37.00 -29.94
N CYS A 205 -5.21 35.79 -29.71
CA CYS A 205 -6.61 35.41 -29.94
C CYS A 205 -7.46 35.54 -28.64
N PRO A 206 -8.36 36.54 -28.51
CA PRO A 206 -9.19 36.70 -27.32
C PRO A 206 -10.16 35.51 -27.07
N PRO A 207 -10.85 34.95 -28.09
CA PRO A 207 -11.69 33.77 -27.89
C PRO A 207 -10.90 32.54 -27.39
N CYS A 208 -9.64 32.42 -27.77
CA CYS A 208 -8.76 31.35 -27.30
C CYS A 208 -8.43 31.51 -25.80
N LYS A 209 -8.13 32.74 -25.38
CA LYS A 209 -7.87 33.07 -23.96
C LYS A 209 -9.05 32.71 -23.06
N ALA A 210 -10.28 32.86 -23.55
CA ALA A 210 -11.48 32.47 -22.82
C ALA A 210 -11.59 30.95 -22.58
N LEU A 211 -10.98 30.12 -23.44
CA LEU A 211 -11.01 28.66 -23.34
C LEU A 211 -9.84 28.06 -22.57
N TYR A 212 -8.75 28.80 -22.33
CA TYR A 212 -7.60 28.26 -21.59
C TYR A 212 -7.95 27.68 -20.21
N PRO A 213 -8.78 28.35 -19.37
CA PRO A 213 -9.14 27.78 -18.08
C PRO A 213 -9.89 26.45 -18.23
N LEU A 214 -10.84 26.39 -19.16
CA LEU A 214 -11.62 25.18 -19.44
C LEU A 214 -10.74 24.05 -20.00
N TYR A 215 -9.82 24.35 -20.91
CA TYR A 215 -8.93 23.34 -21.48
C TYR A 215 -7.98 22.77 -20.42
N ASN A 216 -7.49 23.62 -19.49
CA ASN A 216 -6.68 23.18 -18.36
C ASN A 216 -7.51 22.36 -17.35
N GLU A 217 -8.74 22.76 -17.07
CA GLU A 217 -9.69 22.00 -16.22
C GLU A 217 -9.94 20.61 -16.80
N LEU A 218 -10.22 20.54 -18.11
CA LEU A 218 -10.43 19.27 -18.82
C LEU A 218 -9.17 18.41 -18.86
N ALA A 219 -7.97 19.01 -18.91
CA ALA A 219 -6.71 18.27 -18.83
C ALA A 219 -6.50 17.69 -17.43
N ALA A 220 -6.81 18.46 -16.38
CA ALA A 220 -6.76 17.97 -15.01
C ALA A 220 -7.77 16.84 -14.76
N GLU A 221 -8.98 16.93 -15.32
CA GLU A 221 -10.05 15.93 -15.12
C GLU A 221 -9.87 14.67 -15.99
N TYR A 222 -9.45 14.82 -17.25
CA TYR A 222 -9.42 13.73 -18.24
C TYR A 222 -8.04 13.38 -18.80
N GLY A 223 -6.96 14.03 -18.37
CA GLY A 223 -5.60 13.90 -18.92
C GLY A 223 -5.05 12.47 -18.91
N GLU A 224 -5.50 11.64 -17.97
CA GLU A 224 -5.16 10.22 -17.93
C GLU A 224 -5.76 9.42 -19.10
N LYS A 225 -6.95 9.80 -19.57
CA LYS A 225 -7.73 9.08 -20.59
C LYS A 225 -7.62 9.71 -21.98
N VAL A 226 -7.44 11.03 -22.04
CA VAL A 226 -7.39 11.82 -23.27
C VAL A 226 -6.15 12.71 -23.22
N ALA A 227 -5.31 12.64 -24.24
CA ALA A 227 -4.20 13.58 -24.38
C ALA A 227 -4.72 14.95 -24.84
N LEU A 228 -4.66 15.96 -23.96
CA LEU A 228 -4.97 17.35 -24.31
C LEU A 228 -3.69 18.08 -24.75
N ILE A 229 -3.58 18.30 -26.04
CA ILE A 229 -2.40 18.91 -26.68
C ILE A 229 -2.73 20.36 -27.05
N LYS A 230 -1.81 21.30 -26.83
CA LYS A 230 -1.96 22.70 -27.23
C LYS A 230 -0.84 23.10 -28.18
N VAL A 231 -1.22 23.75 -29.28
CA VAL A 231 -0.31 24.24 -30.33
C VAL A 231 -0.54 25.72 -30.52
N ASP A 232 0.48 26.56 -30.29
CA ASP A 232 0.43 27.96 -30.71
C ASP A 232 0.88 28.09 -32.17
N ILE A 233 -0.06 28.34 -33.08
CA ILE A 233 0.22 28.42 -34.52
C ILE A 233 1.10 29.61 -34.90
N SER A 234 1.25 30.61 -34.03
CA SER A 234 2.21 31.70 -34.25
C SER A 234 3.66 31.28 -34.04
N ARG A 235 3.88 30.18 -33.31
CA ARG A 235 5.20 29.62 -33.01
C ARG A 235 5.50 28.35 -33.81
N ALA A 236 4.46 27.59 -34.16
CA ALA A 236 4.54 26.32 -34.90
C ALA A 236 3.89 26.43 -36.29
N SER A 237 4.51 27.21 -37.18
CA SER A 237 3.97 27.45 -38.54
C SER A 237 3.95 26.19 -39.41
N ASP A 238 4.89 25.27 -39.19
CA ASP A 238 4.97 23.95 -39.80
C ASP A 238 3.73 23.10 -39.49
N VAL A 239 3.29 23.11 -38.23
CA VAL A 239 2.05 22.45 -37.78
C VAL A 239 0.82 23.09 -38.42
N ALA A 240 0.76 24.42 -38.42
CA ALA A 240 -0.37 25.15 -39.00
C ALA A 240 -0.54 24.83 -40.50
N GLN A 241 0.57 24.70 -41.23
CA GLN A 241 0.57 24.33 -42.64
C GLN A 241 0.14 22.88 -42.86
N GLN A 242 0.68 21.93 -42.09
CA GLN A 242 0.36 20.51 -42.25
C GLN A 242 -1.11 20.20 -41.93
N TYR A 243 -1.65 20.78 -40.86
CA TYR A 243 -3.02 20.54 -40.42
C TYR A 243 -4.02 21.55 -41.01
N ILE A 244 -3.57 22.42 -41.94
CA ILE A 244 -4.39 23.40 -42.66
C ILE A 244 -5.23 24.25 -41.70
N VAL A 245 -4.58 24.78 -40.65
CA VAL A 245 -5.25 25.61 -39.64
C VAL A 245 -5.29 27.06 -40.13
N THR A 246 -6.47 27.51 -40.55
CA THR A 246 -6.67 28.87 -41.09
C THR A 246 -7.25 29.87 -40.09
N ALA A 247 -7.69 29.41 -38.92
CA ALA A 247 -8.28 30.23 -37.88
C ALA A 247 -8.02 29.65 -36.48
N THR A 248 -8.05 30.51 -35.46
CA THR A 248 -7.97 30.12 -34.04
C THR A 248 -9.17 30.67 -33.27
N PRO A 249 -9.75 29.92 -32.32
CA PRO A 249 -9.36 28.58 -31.90
C PRO A 249 -9.85 27.52 -32.91
N THR A 250 -9.04 26.50 -33.15
CA THR A 250 -9.43 25.29 -33.90
C THR A 250 -9.11 24.07 -33.07
N PHE A 251 -9.98 23.07 -33.12
CA PHE A 251 -9.83 21.80 -32.41
C PHE A 251 -9.85 20.64 -33.39
N MET A 252 -9.02 19.63 -33.13
CA MET A 252 -9.03 18.36 -33.87
C MET A 252 -8.92 17.19 -32.89
N SER A 253 -9.80 16.20 -33.01
CA SER A 253 -9.79 15.00 -32.19
C SER A 253 -9.21 13.80 -32.93
N PHE A 254 -8.57 12.90 -32.19
CA PHE A 254 -7.93 11.70 -32.70
C PHE A 254 -8.31 10.50 -31.84
N VAL A 255 -8.60 9.38 -32.51
CA VAL A 255 -8.86 8.07 -31.90
C VAL A 255 -8.02 7.05 -32.69
N HIS A 256 -7.19 6.28 -32.00
CA HIS A 256 -6.22 5.34 -32.62
C HIS A 256 -5.30 6.01 -33.66
N GLY A 257 -4.81 7.21 -33.36
CA GLY A 257 -4.00 8.01 -34.29
C GLY A 257 -4.75 8.51 -35.54
N LYS A 258 -6.04 8.19 -35.69
CA LYS A 258 -6.89 8.64 -36.80
C LYS A 258 -7.71 9.85 -36.38
N GLN A 259 -7.63 10.91 -37.16
CA GLN A 259 -8.45 12.11 -36.97
C GLN A 259 -9.94 11.75 -37.08
N GLN A 260 -10.75 12.24 -36.15
CA GLN A 260 -12.20 12.00 -36.11
C GLN A 260 -12.96 13.27 -36.48
N GLU A 261 -13.03 14.23 -35.56
CA GLU A 261 -13.72 15.49 -35.76
C GLU A 261 -12.74 16.66 -35.80
N HIS A 262 -13.12 17.70 -36.55
CA HIS A 262 -12.46 19.00 -36.49
C HIS A 262 -13.50 20.12 -36.48
N TRP A 263 -13.22 21.22 -35.78
CA TRP A 263 -14.05 22.42 -35.82
C TRP A 263 -13.25 23.67 -35.44
N ALA A 264 -13.73 24.81 -35.91
CA ALA A 264 -13.22 26.13 -35.53
C ALA A 264 -14.24 26.89 -34.68
N GLY A 265 -13.76 27.83 -33.87
CA GLY A 265 -14.57 28.71 -33.04
C GLY A 265 -14.60 28.32 -31.56
N ALA A 266 -14.92 29.31 -30.73
CA ALA A 266 -14.91 29.16 -29.28
C ALA A 266 -16.24 28.61 -28.76
N ASP A 267 -16.38 27.29 -28.79
CA ASP A 267 -17.55 26.56 -28.27
C ASP A 267 -17.17 25.69 -27.07
N ALA A 268 -17.41 26.23 -25.87
CA ALA A 268 -17.11 25.55 -24.61
C ALA A 268 -17.98 24.31 -24.37
N ALA A 269 -19.24 24.32 -24.84
CA ALA A 269 -20.16 23.19 -24.63
C ALA A 269 -19.75 22.01 -25.51
N ARG A 270 -19.44 22.28 -26.79
CA ARG A 270 -18.94 21.27 -27.72
C ARG A 270 -17.60 20.71 -27.28
N LEU A 271 -16.68 21.55 -26.80
CA LEU A 271 -15.39 21.11 -26.27
C LEU A 271 -15.57 20.14 -25.10
N ARG A 272 -16.40 20.48 -24.10
CA ARG A 272 -16.71 19.58 -22.97
C ARG A 272 -17.33 18.27 -23.43
N GLY A 273 -18.33 18.34 -24.31
CA GLY A 273 -19.01 17.15 -24.85
C GLY A 273 -18.05 16.23 -25.59
N THR A 274 -17.16 16.80 -26.41
CA THR A 274 -16.17 16.04 -27.18
C THR A 274 -15.15 15.38 -26.27
N VAL A 275 -14.60 16.08 -25.27
CA VAL A 275 -13.65 15.47 -24.32
C VAL A 275 -14.30 14.34 -23.53
N LYS A 276 -15.54 14.51 -23.07
CA LYS A 276 -16.31 13.44 -22.41
C LYS A 276 -16.52 12.24 -23.32
N LEU A 277 -16.88 12.47 -24.58
CA LEU A 277 -17.04 11.41 -25.58
C LEU A 277 -15.71 10.68 -25.82
N LEU A 278 -14.62 11.41 -26.06
CA LEU A 278 -13.28 10.82 -26.23
C LEU A 278 -12.83 10.04 -24.99
N ALA A 279 -13.13 10.51 -23.78
CA ALA A 279 -12.85 9.80 -22.54
C ALA A 279 -13.68 8.50 -22.42
N SER A 280 -14.92 8.50 -22.91
CA SER A 280 -15.76 7.29 -22.98
C SER A 280 -15.31 6.32 -24.07
N MET A 281 -14.85 6.83 -25.22
CA MET A 281 -14.29 6.02 -26.31
C MET A 281 -12.91 5.47 -25.95
N ALA A 282 -12.15 6.19 -25.12
CA ALA A 282 -10.94 5.67 -24.48
C ALA A 282 -11.24 4.51 -23.50
N ALA A 283 -12.47 4.38 -22.98
CA ALA A 283 -12.89 3.16 -22.28
C ALA A 283 -13.03 1.94 -23.23
N GLY A 284 -12.95 2.16 -24.55
CA GLY A 284 -12.74 1.14 -25.59
C GLY A 284 -11.33 0.55 -25.62
N PHE A 285 -10.37 1.11 -24.88
CA PHE A 285 -9.11 0.44 -24.50
C PHE A 285 -9.32 -0.51 -23.30
N SER A 286 -10.54 -0.99 -23.09
CA SER A 286 -10.79 -2.09 -22.18
C SER A 286 -10.05 -3.30 -22.73
N HIS A 287 -8.97 -3.69 -22.05
CA HIS A 287 -8.32 -4.98 -22.25
C HIS A 287 -9.40 -6.06 -22.45
N PRO A 288 -9.27 -7.03 -23.39
CA PRO A 288 -10.32 -8.00 -23.70
C PRO A 288 -11.01 -8.61 -22.47
N HIS A 289 -10.25 -8.89 -21.41
CA HIS A 289 -10.75 -9.36 -20.12
C HIS A 289 -11.79 -8.46 -19.45
N ARG A 290 -11.75 -7.13 -19.62
CA ARG A 290 -12.73 -6.20 -19.04
C ARG A 290 -14.11 -6.28 -19.67
N LEU A 291 -14.24 -6.91 -20.84
CA LEU A 291 -15.51 -7.20 -21.48
C LEU A 291 -16.10 -8.56 -21.07
N LEU A 292 -15.33 -9.35 -20.31
CA LEU A 292 -15.74 -10.67 -19.84
C LEU A 292 -16.35 -10.59 -18.44
N HIS A 293 -17.18 -11.56 -18.11
CA HIS A 293 -17.75 -11.69 -16.77
C HIS A 293 -16.76 -12.41 -15.84
N LEU A 294 -15.86 -11.66 -15.22
CA LEU A 294 -14.79 -12.14 -14.33
C LEU A 294 -14.90 -11.54 -12.92
N PRO A 295 -16.00 -11.77 -12.19
CA PRO A 295 -16.32 -11.06 -10.94
C PRO A 295 -15.26 -11.24 -9.85
N ARG A 296 -14.53 -12.36 -9.81
CA ARG A 296 -13.49 -12.59 -8.80
C ARG A 296 -12.20 -11.86 -9.10
N LEU A 297 -11.94 -11.54 -10.37
CA LEU A 297 -10.73 -10.85 -10.83
C LEU A 297 -10.95 -9.34 -10.96
N SER A 298 -12.19 -8.90 -11.18
CA SER A 298 -12.56 -7.49 -11.33
C SER A 298 -13.01 -6.82 -10.03
N ASN A 299 -12.93 -7.50 -8.89
CA ASN A 299 -13.37 -6.96 -7.60
C ASN A 299 -12.35 -5.90 -7.09
N PRO A 300 -12.74 -4.62 -6.95
CA PRO A 300 -11.83 -3.59 -6.43
C PRO A 300 -11.59 -3.70 -4.92
N ASP A 301 -12.47 -4.42 -4.19
CA ASP A 301 -12.41 -4.54 -2.72
C ASP A 301 -11.68 -5.80 -2.25
N SER A 302 -10.99 -6.51 -3.15
CA SER A 302 -10.20 -7.68 -2.77
C SER A 302 -9.06 -7.28 -1.83
N LYS A 303 -8.87 -8.08 -0.78
CA LYS A 303 -7.81 -7.88 0.22
C LYS A 303 -6.76 -8.99 0.09
N PRO A 304 -5.52 -8.74 0.52
CA PRO A 304 -4.52 -9.79 0.66
C PRO A 304 -4.96 -10.83 1.69
N VAL A 305 -4.50 -12.06 1.50
CA VAL A 305 -4.68 -13.17 2.44
C VAL A 305 -3.64 -13.05 3.55
N LEU A 306 -4.12 -13.01 4.80
CA LEU A 306 -3.30 -12.96 6.00
C LEU A 306 -3.56 -14.19 6.88
N PHE A 307 -2.50 -14.70 7.50
CA PHE A 307 -2.55 -15.81 8.46
C PHE A 307 -2.58 -15.26 9.89
N THR A 308 -3.79 -15.04 10.40
CA THR A 308 -4.02 -14.31 11.66
C THR A 308 -4.04 -15.18 12.92
N LYS A 309 -4.01 -16.51 12.77
CA LYS A 309 -4.15 -17.46 13.88
C LYS A 309 -2.91 -17.49 14.76
N VAL A 310 -3.05 -17.03 16.00
CA VAL A 310 -2.00 -17.09 17.03
C VAL A 310 -1.95 -18.50 17.66
N PRO A 311 -0.78 -19.17 17.71
CA PRO A 311 -0.62 -20.46 18.35
C PRO A 311 -0.60 -20.30 19.89
N PRO A 312 -0.75 -21.40 20.67
CA PRO A 312 -0.55 -21.33 22.12
C PRO A 312 0.90 -20.94 22.47
N LEU A 313 1.14 -19.64 22.71
CA LEU A 313 2.47 -19.09 22.95
C LEU A 313 3.24 -19.80 24.07
N PRO A 314 2.63 -20.19 25.21
CA PRO A 314 3.36 -20.94 26.24
C PRO A 314 3.94 -22.27 25.73
N LYS A 315 3.23 -22.97 24.85
CA LYS A 315 3.70 -24.23 24.24
C LYS A 315 4.76 -23.99 23.18
N LEU A 316 4.69 -22.86 22.47
CA LEU A 316 5.70 -22.48 21.49
C LEU A 316 7.02 -22.13 22.18
N LEU A 317 6.95 -21.33 23.25
CA LEU A 317 8.10 -20.94 24.06
C LEU A 317 8.71 -22.12 24.80
N SER A 318 7.90 -23.07 25.29
CA SER A 318 8.44 -24.28 25.92
C SER A 318 9.28 -25.12 24.96
N LYS A 319 8.97 -25.11 23.66
CA LYS A 319 9.77 -25.80 22.63
C LYS A 319 11.09 -25.06 22.33
N LEU A 320 11.08 -23.74 22.41
CA LEU A 320 12.28 -22.91 22.20
C LEU A 320 13.28 -23.03 23.36
N GLY A 321 12.83 -23.50 24.53
CA GLY A 321 13.71 -23.84 25.66
C GLY A 321 14.36 -22.60 26.28
N PRO A 322 15.65 -22.64 26.68
CA PRO A 322 16.33 -21.52 27.33
C PRO A 322 16.32 -20.22 26.50
N THR A 323 16.36 -20.36 25.17
CA THR A 323 16.32 -19.23 24.23
C THR A 323 15.02 -18.43 24.31
N ALA A 324 13.95 -19.01 24.87
CA ALA A 324 12.70 -18.29 25.12
C ALA A 324 12.86 -17.12 26.10
N ASN A 325 13.88 -17.12 26.96
CA ASN A 325 14.13 -16.05 27.94
C ASN A 325 14.84 -14.83 27.33
N ASP A 326 15.21 -14.86 26.05
CA ASP A 326 15.80 -13.73 25.37
C ASP A 326 14.86 -12.50 25.40
N ALA A 327 15.43 -11.32 25.63
CA ALA A 327 14.67 -10.08 25.77
C ALA A 327 13.87 -9.74 24.50
N ALA A 328 14.38 -10.04 23.31
CA ALA A 328 13.69 -9.80 22.06
C ALA A 328 12.49 -10.74 21.88
N ILE A 329 12.65 -12.03 22.21
CA ILE A 329 11.55 -13.01 22.21
C ILE A 329 10.47 -12.61 23.22
N GLN A 330 10.87 -12.22 24.43
CA GLN A 330 9.91 -11.75 25.44
C GLN A 330 9.20 -10.47 24.99
N GLY A 331 9.90 -9.51 24.38
CA GLY A 331 9.29 -8.32 23.82
C GLY A 331 8.19 -8.66 22.80
N MET A 332 8.51 -9.53 21.84
CA MET A 332 7.53 -10.00 20.84
C MET A 332 6.35 -10.75 21.47
N LYS A 333 6.59 -11.60 22.47
CA LYS A 333 5.53 -12.30 23.20
C LYS A 333 4.56 -11.30 23.85
N HIS A 334 5.08 -10.33 24.61
CA HIS A 334 4.25 -9.33 25.28
C HIS A 334 3.44 -8.52 24.27
N PHE A 335 4.07 -8.14 23.14
CA PHE A 335 3.37 -7.46 22.05
C PHE A 335 2.21 -8.29 21.48
N ILE A 336 2.43 -9.57 21.17
CA ILE A 336 1.39 -10.46 20.60
C ILE A 336 0.25 -10.69 21.61
N GLU A 337 0.57 -10.87 22.89
CA GLU A 337 -0.41 -11.06 23.96
C GLU A 337 -1.25 -9.80 24.19
N ALA A 338 -0.61 -8.63 24.29
CA ALA A 338 -1.31 -7.34 24.40
C ALA A 338 -2.21 -7.11 23.18
N ARG A 339 -1.72 -7.38 21.97
CA ARG A 339 -2.50 -7.25 20.74
C ARG A 339 -3.73 -8.16 20.72
N SER A 340 -3.58 -9.39 21.19
CA SER A 340 -4.66 -10.39 21.16
C SER A 340 -5.69 -10.19 22.28
N GLY A 341 -5.26 -9.69 23.45
CA GLY A 341 -6.11 -9.49 24.62
C GLY A 341 -6.68 -8.09 24.76
N GLU A 342 -5.85 -7.07 24.56
CA GLU A 342 -6.18 -5.64 24.77
C GLU A 342 -6.45 -4.90 23.44
N GLY A 343 -6.13 -5.52 22.31
CA GLY A 343 -6.28 -4.95 20.96
C GLY A 343 -4.98 -4.32 20.43
N PRO A 344 -4.89 -4.04 19.12
CA PRO A 344 -3.67 -3.53 18.48
C PRO A 344 -3.23 -2.18 19.03
N ALA A 345 -4.18 -1.34 19.41
CA ALA A 345 -3.96 -0.05 20.04
C ALA A 345 -3.10 -0.13 21.30
N MET A 346 -3.42 -1.06 22.19
CA MET A 346 -2.77 -1.17 23.49
C MET A 346 -1.43 -1.92 23.40
N ALA A 347 -1.13 -2.52 22.25
CA ALA A 347 0.12 -3.25 22.02
C ALA A 347 1.24 -2.28 21.64
N THR A 348 2.15 -2.01 22.58
CA THR A 348 3.36 -1.23 22.33
C THR A 348 4.36 -2.03 21.50
N LEU A 349 4.89 -1.44 20.44
CA LEU A 349 5.90 -2.10 19.60
C LEU A 349 7.11 -2.55 20.42
N PRO A 350 7.61 -3.78 20.20
CA PRO A 350 8.82 -4.26 20.86
C PRO A 350 10.07 -3.62 20.25
N ASN A 351 11.25 -3.90 20.82
CA ASN A 351 12.52 -3.47 20.23
C ASN A 351 12.82 -4.29 18.96
N LEU A 352 12.33 -3.79 17.82
CA LEU A 352 12.46 -4.44 16.52
C LEU A 352 13.93 -4.61 16.06
N PRO A 353 14.84 -3.62 16.23
CA PRO A 353 16.26 -3.85 15.94
C PRO A 353 16.88 -5.01 16.74
N ALA A 354 16.54 -5.14 18.02
CA ALA A 354 17.01 -6.25 18.85
C ALA A 354 16.45 -7.59 18.35
N PHE A 355 15.18 -7.61 17.91
CA PHE A 355 14.58 -8.80 17.31
C PHE A 355 15.21 -9.18 15.97
N SER A 356 15.50 -8.21 15.09
CA SER A 356 16.24 -8.45 13.84
C SER A 356 17.60 -9.10 14.09
N ASN A 357 18.38 -8.59 15.05
CA ASN A 357 19.66 -9.17 15.43
C ASN A 357 19.50 -10.58 16.02
N PHE A 358 18.49 -10.79 16.86
CA PHE A 358 18.19 -12.10 17.41
C PHE A 358 17.84 -13.12 16.31
N VAL A 359 17.06 -12.75 15.30
CA VAL A 359 16.70 -13.62 14.18
C VAL A 359 17.95 -14.12 13.44
N VAL A 360 18.91 -13.23 13.17
CA VAL A 360 20.18 -13.61 12.50
C VAL A 360 20.98 -14.58 13.36
N THR A 361 21.10 -14.33 14.66
CA THR A 361 21.79 -15.24 15.60
C THR A 361 21.07 -16.58 15.72
N ALA A 362 19.74 -16.56 15.77
CA ALA A 362 18.91 -17.76 15.86
C ALA A 362 19.12 -18.69 14.66
N LEU A 363 19.24 -18.14 13.44
CA LEU A 363 19.54 -18.91 12.23
C LEU A 363 20.90 -19.63 12.28
N ALA A 364 21.88 -19.06 12.99
CA ALA A 364 23.20 -19.66 13.15
C ALA A 364 23.25 -20.70 14.28
N ASP A 365 22.59 -20.41 15.41
CA ASP A 365 22.81 -21.13 16.66
C ASP A 365 21.70 -22.15 17.00
N LEU A 366 20.48 -21.98 16.50
CA LEU A 366 19.37 -22.89 16.81
C LEU A 366 19.32 -24.09 15.85
N PRO A 367 18.95 -25.29 16.36
CA PRO A 367 18.59 -26.42 15.50
C PRO A 367 17.45 -26.05 14.54
N ARG A 368 17.54 -26.53 13.29
CA ARG A 368 16.54 -26.25 12.23
C ARG A 368 15.10 -26.59 12.63
N GLU A 369 14.94 -27.64 13.42
CA GLU A 369 13.65 -28.12 13.95
C GLU A 369 13.01 -27.14 14.94
N LEU A 370 13.77 -26.20 15.51
CA LEU A 370 13.29 -25.19 16.44
C LEU A 370 13.10 -23.81 15.79
N LEU A 371 13.72 -23.56 14.63
CA LEU A 371 13.61 -22.27 13.93
C LEU A 371 12.17 -21.88 13.61
N PHE A 372 11.28 -22.85 13.36
CA PHE A 372 9.87 -22.54 13.11
C PHE A 372 9.24 -21.78 14.28
N THR A 373 9.71 -21.95 15.52
CA THR A 373 9.16 -21.23 16.68
C THR A 373 9.47 -19.73 16.61
N VAL A 374 10.66 -19.36 16.14
CA VAL A 374 11.06 -17.95 15.96
C VAL A 374 10.30 -17.33 14.80
N VAL A 375 10.22 -18.05 13.67
CA VAL A 375 9.47 -17.58 12.49
C VAL A 375 7.98 -17.47 12.78
N ASP A 376 7.41 -18.37 13.59
CA ASP A 376 6.00 -18.33 13.98
C ASP A 376 5.69 -17.13 14.91
N ILE A 377 6.61 -16.78 15.82
CA ILE A 377 6.52 -15.53 16.60
C ILE A 377 6.56 -14.31 15.67
N PHE A 378 7.49 -14.28 14.71
CA PHE A 378 7.60 -13.17 13.77
C PHE A 378 6.35 -13.03 12.89
N ARG A 379 5.85 -14.15 12.34
CA ARG A 379 4.59 -14.25 11.60
C ARG A 379 3.43 -13.64 12.38
N CYS A 380 3.30 -13.95 13.67
CA CYS A 380 2.23 -13.40 14.51
C CYS A 380 2.36 -11.89 14.72
N GLY A 381 3.60 -11.39 14.84
CA GLY A 381 3.87 -9.95 14.94
C GLY A 381 3.54 -9.19 13.66
N LEU A 382 3.85 -9.75 12.49
CA LEU A 382 3.65 -9.14 11.17
C LEU A 382 2.19 -8.88 10.80
N ILE A 383 1.22 -9.39 11.56
CA ILE A 383 -0.20 -9.04 11.35
C ILE A 383 -0.46 -7.56 11.71
N ASP A 384 0.38 -6.95 12.53
CA ASP A 384 0.29 -5.53 12.85
C ASP A 384 0.96 -4.67 11.75
N PRO A 385 0.21 -3.76 11.09
CA PRO A 385 0.76 -2.92 10.01
C PRO A 385 1.95 -2.06 10.45
N ARG A 386 2.08 -1.72 11.74
CA ARG A 386 3.21 -0.92 12.25
C ARG A 386 4.49 -1.74 12.29
N LEU A 387 4.39 -2.98 12.79
CA LEU A 387 5.53 -3.90 12.83
C LEU A 387 5.93 -4.30 11.41
N SER A 388 4.96 -4.62 10.56
CA SER A 388 5.19 -4.92 9.15
C SER A 388 5.79 -3.72 8.41
N GLY A 389 5.25 -2.50 8.59
CA GLY A 389 5.81 -1.29 8.01
C GLY A 389 7.28 -1.04 8.36
N TYR A 390 7.68 -1.28 9.62
CA TYR A 390 9.09 -1.16 10.01
C TYR A 390 10.02 -2.07 9.19
N TYR A 391 9.61 -3.32 8.94
CA TYR A 391 10.43 -4.25 8.14
C TYR A 391 10.38 -3.97 6.64
N ALA A 392 9.37 -3.25 6.15
CA ALA A 392 9.33 -2.78 4.77
C ALA A 392 10.35 -1.66 4.51
N GLU A 393 10.69 -0.88 5.54
CA GLU A 393 11.73 0.17 5.46
C GLU A 393 13.12 -0.33 5.88
N GLU A 394 13.26 -1.59 6.29
CA GLU A 394 14.55 -2.15 6.68
C GLU A 394 15.50 -2.20 5.48
N HIS A 395 16.72 -1.67 5.64
CA HIS A 395 17.73 -1.65 4.58
C HIS A 395 18.01 -3.06 4.05
N ASP A 396 17.93 -3.22 2.73
CA ASP A 396 18.03 -4.50 1.99
C ASP A 396 17.07 -5.60 2.46
N HIS A 397 16.08 -5.28 3.31
CA HIS A 397 15.17 -6.26 3.91
C HIS A 397 15.92 -7.41 4.59
N LYS A 398 17.08 -7.09 5.18
CA LYS A 398 18.08 -8.06 5.63
C LYS A 398 17.48 -9.19 6.48
N THR A 399 16.61 -8.86 7.42
CA THR A 399 16.01 -9.84 8.33
C THR A 399 15.12 -10.84 7.58
N ILE A 400 14.24 -10.34 6.71
CA ILE A 400 13.32 -11.18 5.94
C ILE A 400 14.06 -11.99 4.88
N VAL A 401 14.95 -11.36 4.12
CA VAL A 401 15.72 -12.04 3.07
C VAL A 401 16.56 -13.17 3.67
N THR A 402 17.26 -12.93 4.78
CA THR A 402 18.06 -13.98 5.43
C THR A 402 17.20 -15.18 5.87
N LEU A 403 15.99 -14.93 6.38
CA LEU A 403 15.03 -16.00 6.74
C LEU A 403 14.55 -16.79 5.51
N LEU A 404 14.19 -16.09 4.43
CA LEU A 404 13.74 -16.71 3.19
C LEU A 404 14.84 -17.55 2.56
N GLU A 405 16.06 -17.03 2.46
CA GLU A 405 17.23 -17.72 1.92
C GLU A 405 17.59 -18.97 2.74
N ALA A 406 17.51 -18.91 4.07
CA ALA A 406 17.76 -20.06 4.92
C ALA A 406 16.79 -21.24 4.68
N VAL A 407 15.55 -20.92 4.28
CA VAL A 407 14.49 -21.90 3.94
C VAL A 407 14.61 -22.37 2.48
N ASN A 408 14.90 -21.46 1.56
CA ASN A 408 15.05 -21.78 0.13
C ASN A 408 16.30 -22.61 -0.14
N GLY A 409 17.40 -22.32 0.55
CA GLY A 409 18.69 -22.96 0.35
C GLY A 409 18.80 -24.40 0.86
N ASP A 410 17.78 -24.92 1.54
CA ASP A 410 17.78 -26.27 2.09
C ASP A 410 16.62 -27.13 1.56
N PRO A 411 16.89 -28.11 0.70
CA PRO A 411 15.90 -29.08 0.21
C PRO A 411 15.27 -29.93 1.32
N GLN A 412 15.94 -30.08 2.47
CA GLN A 412 15.46 -30.85 3.63
C GLN A 412 14.84 -29.97 4.71
N THR A 413 14.42 -28.75 4.35
CA THR A 413 13.77 -27.83 5.29
C THR A 413 12.57 -28.51 5.97
N PRO A 414 12.50 -28.51 7.32
CA PRO A 414 11.38 -29.10 8.05
C PRO A 414 10.03 -28.52 7.60
N TYR A 415 9.02 -29.40 7.46
CA TYR A 415 7.64 -29.04 7.09
C TYR A 415 7.12 -27.82 7.87
N ALA A 416 7.27 -27.85 9.21
CA ALA A 416 6.76 -26.78 10.07
C ALA A 416 7.42 -25.44 9.77
N LEU A 417 8.73 -25.42 9.51
CA LEU A 417 9.49 -24.20 9.19
C LEU A 417 9.03 -23.62 7.85
N ARG A 418 9.00 -24.44 6.79
CA ARG A 418 8.54 -24.01 5.46
C ARG A 418 7.11 -23.45 5.50
N LEU A 419 6.20 -24.13 6.20
CA LEU A 419 4.82 -23.69 6.33
C LEU A 419 4.71 -22.33 7.03
N VAL A 420 5.36 -22.13 8.18
CA VAL A 420 5.26 -20.84 8.90
C VAL A 420 5.97 -19.72 8.15
N THR A 421 7.02 -20.01 7.38
CA THR A 421 7.69 -19.02 6.52
C THR A 421 6.79 -18.53 5.39
N LEU A 422 6.04 -19.42 4.73
CA LEU A 422 5.02 -19.02 3.74
C LEU A 422 3.95 -18.12 4.36
N GLN A 423 3.48 -18.48 5.55
CA GLN A 423 2.47 -17.70 6.26
C GLN A 423 3.02 -16.35 6.74
N MET A 424 4.28 -16.30 7.17
CA MET A 424 4.99 -15.08 7.52
C MET A 424 5.08 -14.15 6.30
N ALA A 425 5.47 -14.69 5.14
CA ALA A 425 5.56 -13.94 3.90
C ALA A 425 4.19 -13.39 3.45
N CYS A 426 3.10 -14.14 3.67
CA CYS A 426 1.75 -13.62 3.43
C CYS A 426 1.43 -12.42 4.34
N ASN A 427 1.85 -12.47 5.60
CA ASN A 427 1.61 -11.41 6.57
C ASN A 427 2.42 -10.12 6.30
N LEU A 428 3.42 -10.14 5.40
CA LEU A 428 4.09 -8.91 4.94
C LEU A 428 3.07 -7.93 4.32
N PHE A 429 2.05 -8.46 3.64
CA PHE A 429 0.97 -7.68 3.02
C PHE A 429 -0.05 -7.09 4.01
N SER A 430 0.21 -7.15 5.31
CA SER A 430 -0.56 -6.41 6.32
C SER A 430 -0.31 -4.91 6.27
N SER A 431 0.83 -4.48 5.71
CA SER A 431 1.21 -3.09 5.53
C SER A 431 1.10 -2.70 4.05
N PRO A 432 0.63 -1.49 3.72
CA PRO A 432 0.62 -1.00 2.35
C PRO A 432 2.01 -0.73 1.76
N LEU A 433 3.09 -0.73 2.57
CA LEU A 433 4.46 -0.51 2.09
C LEU A 433 5.08 -1.74 1.42
N PHE A 434 4.80 -2.93 1.94
CA PHE A 434 5.45 -4.15 1.48
C PHE A 434 5.14 -4.53 0.03
N PRO A 435 3.92 -4.34 -0.51
CA PRO A 435 3.62 -4.58 -1.91
C PRO A 435 4.65 -3.97 -2.87
N GLU A 436 4.99 -2.69 -2.70
CA GLU A 436 5.97 -2.00 -3.55
C GLU A 436 7.37 -2.64 -3.42
N GLN A 437 7.77 -3.00 -2.19
CA GLN A 437 9.05 -3.66 -1.95
C GLN A 437 9.12 -5.06 -2.54
N VAL A 438 8.06 -5.87 -2.41
CA VAL A 438 8.00 -7.24 -2.94
C VAL A 438 8.03 -7.24 -4.47
N LEU A 439 7.40 -6.26 -5.13
CA LEU A 439 7.40 -6.15 -6.59
C LEU A 439 8.71 -5.53 -7.10
N GLY A 440 9.21 -4.48 -6.44
CA GLY A 440 10.35 -3.69 -6.90
C GLY A 440 11.73 -4.24 -6.52
N GLN A 441 11.92 -4.69 -5.29
CA GLN A 441 13.24 -5.06 -4.77
C GLN A 441 13.66 -6.46 -5.21
N ALA A 442 14.70 -6.55 -6.05
CA ALA A 442 15.10 -7.80 -6.70
C ALA A 442 15.47 -8.93 -5.73
N THR A 443 16.20 -8.63 -4.64
CA THR A 443 16.61 -9.64 -3.66
C THR A 443 15.41 -10.25 -2.94
N LEU A 444 14.52 -9.41 -2.42
CA LEU A 444 13.30 -9.85 -1.74
C LEU A 444 12.36 -10.59 -2.70
N ARG A 445 12.14 -10.04 -3.90
CA ARG A 445 11.31 -10.64 -4.94
C ARG A 445 11.80 -12.04 -5.30
N THR A 446 13.09 -12.19 -5.62
CA THR A 446 13.69 -13.48 -5.99
C THR A 446 13.50 -14.51 -4.88
N ALA A 447 13.73 -14.12 -3.62
CA ALA A 447 13.55 -15.01 -2.48
C ALA A 447 12.09 -15.43 -2.28
N ILE A 448 11.12 -14.54 -2.50
CA ILE A 448 9.69 -14.86 -2.45
C ILE A 448 9.29 -15.77 -3.61
N THR A 449 9.71 -15.46 -4.84
CA THR A 449 9.45 -16.27 -6.03
C THR A 449 9.95 -17.70 -5.84
N GLN A 450 11.19 -17.88 -5.38
CA GLN A 450 11.76 -19.19 -5.06
C GLN A 450 11.00 -19.92 -3.96
N LEU A 451 10.56 -19.21 -2.91
CA LEU A 451 9.80 -19.82 -1.82
C LEU A 451 8.45 -20.35 -2.32
N ILE A 452 7.75 -19.59 -3.16
CA ILE A 452 6.49 -20.01 -3.80
C ILE A 452 6.74 -21.23 -4.69
N SER A 453 7.63 -21.10 -5.68
CA SER A 453 7.89 -22.13 -6.70
C SER A 453 8.33 -23.45 -6.06
N SER A 454 9.30 -23.42 -5.14
CA SER A 454 9.78 -24.63 -4.46
C SER A 454 8.75 -25.27 -3.54
N SER A 455 7.81 -24.49 -2.98
CA SER A 455 6.76 -25.01 -2.10
C SER A 455 5.62 -25.68 -2.87
N PHE A 456 5.41 -25.34 -4.14
CA PHE A 456 4.45 -26.07 -4.99
C PHE A 456 4.89 -27.49 -5.32
N LEU A 457 6.19 -27.79 -5.24
CA LEU A 457 6.75 -29.13 -5.44
C LEU A 457 6.52 -30.08 -4.25
N ASP A 458 5.94 -29.61 -3.14
CA ASP A 458 5.62 -30.48 -2.01
C ASP A 458 4.33 -31.28 -2.29
N ASP A 459 4.50 -32.52 -2.75
CA ASP A 459 3.40 -33.45 -3.00
C ASP A 459 2.76 -34.00 -1.71
N SER A 460 3.51 -33.99 -0.61
CA SER A 460 3.12 -34.65 0.65
C SER A 460 2.16 -33.81 1.49
N HIS A 461 2.24 -32.48 1.38
CA HIS A 461 1.55 -31.58 2.29
C HIS A 461 0.68 -30.54 1.58
N ASN A 462 -0.62 -30.79 1.57
CA ASN A 462 -1.63 -29.86 1.02
C ASN A 462 -1.53 -28.45 1.64
N ASN A 463 -1.23 -28.34 2.94
CA ASN A 463 -1.14 -27.05 3.64
C ASN A 463 -0.02 -26.15 3.12
N ILE A 464 1.09 -26.73 2.66
CA ILE A 464 2.19 -25.96 2.06
C ILE A 464 1.72 -25.39 0.72
N ARG A 465 1.06 -26.21 -0.11
CA ARG A 465 0.50 -25.76 -1.38
C ARG A 465 -0.58 -24.69 -1.21
N VAL A 466 -1.43 -24.81 -0.19
CA VAL A 466 -2.41 -23.76 0.18
C VAL A 466 -1.71 -22.46 0.58
N ALA A 467 -0.70 -22.53 1.45
CA ALA A 467 0.02 -21.33 1.88
C ALA A 467 0.83 -20.68 0.74
N ALA A 468 1.43 -21.47 -0.15
CA ALA A 468 2.09 -21.00 -1.36
C ALA A 468 1.12 -20.34 -2.34
N ALA A 469 -0.06 -20.92 -2.54
CA ALA A 469 -1.11 -20.33 -3.35
C ALA A 469 -1.62 -18.99 -2.77
N SER A 470 -1.76 -18.88 -1.45
CA SER A 470 -2.10 -17.62 -0.78
C SER A 470 -1.04 -16.54 -0.94
N LEU A 471 0.25 -16.91 -0.83
CA LEU A 471 1.35 -15.98 -1.05
C LEU A 471 1.40 -15.50 -2.50
N LEU A 472 1.27 -16.43 -3.45
CA LEU A 472 1.20 -16.08 -4.87
C LEU A 472 -0.02 -15.21 -5.18
N TYR A 473 -1.17 -15.49 -4.57
CA TYR A 473 -2.34 -14.64 -4.69
C TYR A 473 -2.05 -13.21 -4.26
N ASN A 474 -1.37 -12.99 -3.13
CA ASN A 474 -1.01 -11.65 -2.67
C ASN A 474 -0.10 -10.92 -3.68
N VAL A 475 0.93 -11.60 -4.18
CA VAL A 475 1.85 -11.04 -5.20
C VAL A 475 1.10 -10.73 -6.50
N ALA A 476 0.28 -11.66 -6.99
CA ALA A 476 -0.49 -11.53 -8.21
C ALA A 476 -1.56 -10.44 -8.11
N HIS A 477 -2.18 -10.30 -6.94
CA HIS A 477 -3.15 -9.27 -6.62
C HIS A 477 -2.54 -7.88 -6.75
N GLU A 478 -1.41 -7.63 -6.07
CA GLU A 478 -0.75 -6.33 -6.15
C GLU A 478 -0.18 -6.05 -7.55
N ASN A 479 0.40 -7.06 -8.21
CA ASN A 479 0.84 -6.93 -9.61
C ASN A 479 -0.33 -6.56 -10.55
N SER A 480 -1.49 -7.20 -10.38
CA SER A 480 -2.70 -6.89 -11.16
C SER A 480 -3.21 -5.46 -10.88
N ARG A 481 -3.16 -5.00 -9.62
CA ARG A 481 -3.54 -3.63 -9.25
C ARG A 481 -2.62 -2.60 -9.89
N GLU A 482 -1.31 -2.78 -9.79
CA GLU A 482 -0.33 -1.86 -10.39
C GLU A 482 -0.43 -1.84 -11.91
N ARG A 483 -0.62 -3.00 -12.55
CA ARG A 483 -0.90 -3.10 -13.98
C ARG A 483 -2.16 -2.34 -14.38
N GLN A 484 -3.24 -2.44 -13.61
CA GLN A 484 -4.48 -1.69 -13.87
C GLN A 484 -4.33 -0.18 -13.68
N ARG A 485 -3.39 0.25 -12.82
CA ARG A 485 -2.98 1.65 -12.63
C ARG A 485 -1.94 2.14 -13.66
N SER A 486 -1.54 1.28 -14.61
CA SER A 486 -0.47 1.57 -15.59
C SER A 486 0.89 1.90 -14.94
N LYS A 487 1.14 1.36 -13.75
CA LYS A 487 2.44 1.42 -13.05
C LYS A 487 3.26 0.16 -13.37
N GLU A 488 4.58 0.25 -13.18
CA GLU A 488 5.46 -0.91 -13.27
C GLU A 488 5.11 -1.89 -12.14
N GLY A 489 4.89 -3.16 -12.50
CA GLY A 489 4.55 -4.22 -11.56
C GLY A 489 5.68 -5.23 -11.45
N LEU A 490 5.30 -6.50 -11.29
CA LEU A 490 6.24 -7.62 -11.29
C LEU A 490 6.95 -7.72 -12.66
N PRO A 491 8.28 -7.92 -12.71
CA PRO A 491 8.97 -8.16 -13.98
C PRO A 491 8.41 -9.37 -14.74
N GLU A 492 8.52 -9.35 -16.07
CA GLU A 492 7.92 -10.39 -16.92
C GLU A 492 8.55 -11.77 -16.67
N GLU A 493 9.86 -11.85 -16.43
CA GLU A 493 10.58 -13.09 -16.09
C GLU A 493 10.02 -13.74 -14.81
N ASP A 494 9.82 -12.95 -13.75
CA ASP A 494 9.24 -13.41 -12.48
C ASP A 494 7.78 -13.88 -12.67
N GLN A 495 7.00 -13.17 -13.50
CA GLN A 495 5.64 -13.58 -13.83
C GLN A 495 5.60 -14.92 -14.56
N ILE A 496 6.53 -15.15 -15.50
CA ILE A 496 6.67 -16.40 -16.26
C ILE A 496 7.02 -17.55 -15.32
N GLU A 497 8.00 -17.36 -14.43
CA GLU A 497 8.40 -18.39 -13.45
C GLU A 497 7.22 -18.77 -12.55
N LEU A 498 6.55 -17.78 -11.96
CA LEU A 498 5.41 -18.01 -11.08
C LEU A 498 4.22 -18.65 -11.80
N ALA A 499 3.95 -18.24 -13.04
CA ALA A 499 2.88 -18.81 -13.85
C ALA A 499 3.18 -20.27 -14.26
N ALA A 500 4.41 -20.57 -14.62
CA ALA A 500 4.84 -21.94 -14.94
C ALA A 500 4.72 -22.84 -13.70
N SER A 501 5.23 -22.39 -12.54
CA SER A 501 5.24 -23.19 -11.31
C SER A 501 3.84 -23.46 -10.79
N VAL A 502 2.95 -22.45 -10.77
CA VAL A 502 1.56 -22.65 -10.35
C VAL A 502 0.78 -23.50 -11.35
N LEU A 503 1.03 -23.38 -12.66
CA LEU A 503 0.35 -24.19 -13.67
C LEU A 503 0.75 -25.66 -13.57
N GLU A 504 2.03 -25.95 -13.34
CA GLU A 504 2.50 -27.31 -13.05
C GLU A 504 1.83 -27.86 -11.77
N ALA A 505 1.76 -27.06 -10.70
CA ALA A 505 1.09 -27.44 -9.46
C ALA A 505 -0.41 -27.75 -9.68
N ILE A 506 -1.11 -26.91 -10.45
CA ILE A 506 -2.50 -27.13 -10.85
C ILE A 506 -2.63 -28.46 -11.59
N SER A 507 -1.72 -28.76 -12.52
CA SER A 507 -1.74 -30.00 -13.30
C SER A 507 -1.63 -31.25 -12.42
N GLN A 508 -0.85 -31.18 -11.33
CA GLN A 508 -0.63 -32.30 -10.41
C GLN A 508 -1.69 -32.42 -9.31
N GLU A 509 -2.41 -31.34 -8.95
CA GLU A 509 -3.37 -31.38 -7.84
C GLU A 509 -4.58 -32.30 -8.12
N GLN A 510 -4.85 -33.25 -7.24
CA GLN A 510 -5.93 -34.24 -7.38
C GLN A 510 -6.88 -34.32 -6.17
N SER A 511 -6.50 -33.74 -5.02
CA SER A 511 -7.19 -34.00 -3.75
C SER A 511 -7.63 -32.74 -3.00
N SER A 512 -6.84 -31.67 -3.03
CA SER A 512 -7.05 -30.48 -2.22
C SER A 512 -7.81 -29.42 -3.01
N ASN A 513 -9.11 -29.30 -2.77
CA ASN A 513 -9.91 -28.25 -3.40
C ASN A 513 -9.45 -26.86 -2.97
N GLU A 514 -9.04 -26.69 -1.72
CA GLU A 514 -8.54 -25.41 -1.20
C GLU A 514 -7.23 -24.98 -1.88
N ALA A 515 -6.30 -25.92 -2.11
CA ALA A 515 -5.07 -25.62 -2.83
C ALA A 515 -5.35 -25.25 -4.29
N LEU A 516 -6.18 -26.06 -4.98
CA LEU A 516 -6.57 -25.77 -6.36
C LEU A 516 -7.26 -24.41 -6.50
N HIS A 517 -8.19 -24.09 -5.59
CA HIS A 517 -8.90 -22.81 -5.58
C HIS A 517 -7.93 -21.63 -5.50
N GLY A 518 -7.01 -21.67 -4.54
CA GLY A 518 -5.99 -20.63 -4.37
C GLY A 518 -5.10 -20.50 -5.61
N MET A 519 -4.63 -21.63 -6.17
CA MET A 519 -3.78 -21.65 -7.35
C MET A 519 -4.47 -21.05 -8.58
N LEU A 520 -5.74 -21.41 -8.81
CA LEU A 520 -6.52 -20.88 -9.93
C LEU A 520 -6.75 -19.38 -9.80
N LEU A 521 -7.07 -18.89 -8.60
CA LEU A 521 -7.30 -17.47 -8.35
C LEU A 521 -6.00 -16.67 -8.55
N ALA A 522 -4.88 -17.19 -8.04
CA ALA A 522 -3.57 -16.58 -8.18
C ALA A 522 -3.11 -16.51 -9.65
N LEU A 523 -3.20 -17.62 -10.39
CA LEU A 523 -2.93 -17.66 -11.84
C LEU A 523 -3.88 -16.74 -12.62
N GLY A 524 -5.16 -16.71 -12.22
CA GLY A 524 -6.16 -15.83 -12.80
C GLY A 524 -5.78 -14.35 -12.69
N LEU A 525 -5.30 -13.92 -11.52
CA LEU A 525 -4.85 -12.54 -11.32
C LEU A 525 -3.56 -12.23 -12.07
N LEU A 526 -2.60 -13.16 -12.14
CA LEU A 526 -1.40 -13.01 -12.98
C LEU A 526 -1.79 -12.77 -14.44
N ALA A 527 -2.75 -13.55 -14.95
CA ALA A 527 -3.21 -13.49 -16.33
C ALA A 527 -4.24 -12.37 -16.62
N TYR A 528 -4.87 -11.77 -15.61
CA TYR A 528 -5.88 -10.75 -15.81
C TYR A 528 -5.27 -9.44 -16.33
N CYS A 529 -5.81 -8.90 -17.41
CA CYS A 529 -5.28 -7.72 -18.11
C CYS A 529 -3.78 -7.75 -18.49
N ILE A 530 -3.17 -8.92 -18.76
CA ILE A 530 -1.78 -9.03 -19.26
C ILE A 530 -1.58 -8.38 -20.63
N PRO A 531 -0.39 -7.84 -20.95
CA PRO A 531 -0.11 -7.30 -22.29
C PRO A 531 -0.38 -8.34 -23.40
N VAL A 532 -1.14 -7.97 -24.44
CA VAL A 532 -1.59 -8.88 -25.52
C VAL A 532 -0.43 -9.48 -26.35
N GLU A 533 0.72 -8.79 -26.34
CA GLU A 533 1.95 -9.19 -27.03
C GLU A 533 3.07 -9.61 -26.05
N GLY A 534 2.72 -9.89 -24.78
CA GLY A 534 3.69 -10.29 -23.76
C GLY A 534 4.07 -11.78 -23.82
N GLU A 535 5.27 -12.10 -23.36
CA GLU A 535 5.84 -13.45 -23.29
C GLU A 535 5.03 -14.36 -22.36
N LEU A 536 4.42 -13.80 -21.30
CA LEU A 536 3.55 -14.56 -20.39
C LEU A 536 2.33 -15.17 -21.12
N ILE A 537 1.74 -14.47 -22.08
CA ILE A 537 0.64 -15.03 -22.88
C ILE A 537 1.15 -16.23 -23.69
N ASP A 538 2.32 -16.08 -24.31
CA ASP A 538 2.88 -17.12 -25.16
C ASP A 538 3.28 -18.35 -24.34
N LEU A 539 3.77 -18.18 -23.11
CA LEU A 539 3.94 -19.27 -22.15
C LEU A 539 2.62 -19.99 -21.84
N LEU A 540 1.58 -19.25 -21.44
CA LEU A 540 0.27 -19.83 -21.08
C LEU A 540 -0.35 -20.63 -22.24
N ARG A 541 -0.15 -20.17 -23.48
CA ARG A 541 -0.56 -20.89 -24.69
C ARG A 541 0.30 -22.13 -24.92
N THR A 542 1.62 -22.01 -24.81
CA THR A 542 2.58 -23.10 -25.06
C THR A 542 2.39 -24.25 -24.08
N MET A 543 2.07 -23.96 -22.82
CA MET A 543 1.83 -24.96 -21.78
C MET A 543 0.39 -25.51 -21.77
N ASP A 544 -0.46 -25.12 -22.74
CA ASP A 544 -1.89 -25.44 -22.77
C ASP A 544 -2.58 -25.18 -21.40
N ALA A 545 -2.40 -23.97 -20.88
CA ALA A 545 -2.95 -23.60 -19.58
C ALA A 545 -4.48 -23.76 -19.53
N GLN A 546 -5.16 -23.44 -20.64
CA GLN A 546 -6.60 -23.63 -20.79
C GLN A 546 -7.00 -25.10 -20.65
N GLY A 547 -6.38 -26.00 -21.43
CA GLY A 547 -6.68 -27.42 -21.39
C GLY A 547 -6.39 -28.03 -20.01
N THR A 548 -5.25 -27.65 -19.41
CA THR A 548 -4.83 -28.08 -18.07
C THR A 548 -5.85 -27.73 -16.99
N ILE A 549 -6.34 -26.48 -16.99
CA ILE A 549 -7.35 -26.03 -16.03
C ILE A 549 -8.69 -26.72 -16.27
N LEU A 550 -9.15 -26.78 -17.51
CA LEU A 550 -10.46 -27.39 -17.84
C LEU A 550 -10.49 -28.89 -17.51
N ALA A 551 -9.36 -29.60 -17.62
CA ALA A 551 -9.25 -31.00 -17.22
C ALA A 551 -9.55 -31.22 -15.72
N LYS A 552 -9.31 -30.22 -14.86
CA LYS A 552 -9.58 -30.32 -13.41
C LYS A 552 -11.06 -30.46 -13.09
N LYS A 553 -11.98 -30.11 -14.00
CA LYS A 553 -13.43 -30.27 -13.82
C LYS A 553 -13.84 -31.72 -13.49
N LYS A 554 -13.06 -32.71 -13.94
CA LYS A 554 -13.32 -34.12 -13.65
C LYS A 554 -13.06 -34.47 -12.18
N ALA A 555 -11.97 -33.98 -11.61
CA ALA A 555 -11.59 -34.22 -10.22
C ALA A 555 -12.29 -33.24 -9.25
N PHE A 556 -12.58 -32.02 -9.71
CA PHE A 556 -13.15 -30.92 -8.92
C PHE A 556 -14.40 -30.34 -9.60
N PRO A 557 -15.53 -31.08 -9.65
CA PRO A 557 -16.71 -30.67 -10.40
C PRO A 557 -17.40 -29.41 -9.85
N ASN A 558 -17.17 -29.09 -8.58
CA ASN A 558 -17.80 -27.97 -7.87
C ASN A 558 -16.91 -26.71 -7.80
N GLU A 559 -15.73 -26.71 -8.41
CA GLU A 559 -14.83 -25.55 -8.37
C GLU A 559 -15.21 -24.53 -9.45
N PRO A 560 -15.82 -23.37 -9.10
CA PRO A 560 -16.28 -22.39 -10.08
C PRO A 560 -15.13 -21.75 -10.88
N LEU A 561 -13.94 -21.61 -10.28
CA LEU A 561 -12.79 -20.99 -10.95
C LEU A 561 -12.29 -21.78 -12.15
N VAL A 562 -12.53 -23.10 -12.21
CA VAL A 562 -12.16 -23.89 -13.39
C VAL A 562 -12.84 -23.33 -14.65
N THR A 563 -14.09 -22.90 -14.55
CA THR A 563 -14.83 -22.33 -15.69
C THR A 563 -14.46 -20.86 -15.91
N GLU A 564 -14.40 -20.06 -14.84
CA GLU A 564 -14.07 -18.62 -14.92
C GLU A 564 -12.66 -18.39 -15.47
N ILE A 565 -11.66 -19.13 -14.99
CA ILE A 565 -10.27 -18.98 -15.42
C ILE A 565 -10.03 -19.72 -16.75
N GLY A 566 -10.44 -21.00 -16.83
CA GLY A 566 -10.18 -21.81 -18.02
C GLY A 566 -10.96 -21.34 -19.25
N ALA A 567 -12.30 -21.27 -19.16
CA ALA A 567 -13.15 -21.02 -20.32
C ALA A 567 -13.31 -19.52 -20.64
N GLU A 568 -13.49 -18.67 -19.62
CA GLU A 568 -13.71 -17.24 -19.83
C GLU A 568 -12.36 -16.50 -19.99
N LEU A 569 -11.55 -16.44 -18.92
CA LEU A 569 -10.31 -15.65 -18.92
C LEU A 569 -9.35 -16.10 -20.02
N LEU A 570 -8.90 -17.35 -19.99
CA LEU A 570 -7.94 -17.86 -20.98
C LEU A 570 -8.62 -18.12 -22.32
N GLY A 571 -9.75 -18.83 -22.31
CA GLY A 571 -10.42 -19.32 -23.52
C GLY A 571 -11.07 -18.25 -24.40
N LYS A 572 -11.63 -17.17 -23.83
CA LYS A 572 -12.19 -16.04 -24.62
C LYS A 572 -11.28 -14.82 -24.60
N GLY A 573 -10.53 -14.63 -23.53
CA GLY A 573 -9.74 -13.43 -23.29
C GLY A 573 -8.38 -13.41 -23.99
N LEU A 574 -7.75 -14.57 -24.19
CA LEU A 574 -6.42 -14.69 -24.80
C LEU A 574 -6.45 -15.21 -26.25
N VAL A 575 -7.60 -15.21 -26.92
CA VAL A 575 -7.69 -15.63 -28.33
C VAL A 575 -7.08 -14.54 -29.22
N ARG A 576 -6.11 -14.90 -30.08
CA ARG A 576 -5.65 -13.99 -31.15
C ARG A 576 -6.85 -13.71 -32.06
N ARG A 577 -7.31 -12.46 -32.08
CA ARG A 577 -8.32 -11.99 -33.03
C ARG A 577 -7.70 -11.71 -34.39
#